data_AF-D4ALS6-F1
#
_entry.id   AF-D4ALS6-F1
#
_cell.length_a   1.000
_cell.length_b   1.000
_cell.length_c   1.000
_cell.angle_alpha   90.00
_cell.angle_beta   90.00
_cell.angle_gamma   90.00
#
_symmetry.space_group_name_H-M   'P 1'
#
loop_
_entity.id
_entity.type
_entity.pdbx_description
1 polymer ?
#
loop_
_entity_poly.entity_id
_entity_poly.type
_entity_poly.pdbx_seq_one_letter_code
_entity_poly.pdbx_strand_id
1 'polypeptide(L)'
;MLRVRNSKASAVLKKRIGTLYWAIARYDAKYIFSNYKRLPGNGKLTCLQATTDAPGCVFIPELVAAYPDAKVVLNKRDVDKWYTSVLDTIHKAHIANRELGIQGKRVEMLNLLWGHLFHGDFRKNGKEVWEQHYQMVRDLVPADNLLEFEAKDGWEPLCKFLGVPVPDVPYPRVNDTSNFWERYEKGTGASLEKVNEIVAKVECGRA
;
A
#
# COMPACT_ATOMS: atom_id res chain seq x y z
N MET A 1 -32.67 1.21 -23.45
CA MET A 1 -33.33 1.57 -22.18
C MET A 1 -33.32 0.35 -21.28
N LEU A 2 -32.72 0.39 -20.08
CA LEU A 2 -32.85 -0.66 -19.06
C LEU A 2 -32.42 -0.11 -17.69
N ARG A 3 -33.32 -0.12 -16.70
CA ARG A 3 -33.01 0.22 -15.29
C ARG A 3 -32.84 -1.07 -14.49
N VAL A 4 -31.85 -1.11 -13.60
CA VAL A 4 -31.79 -2.10 -12.51
C VAL A 4 -31.52 -1.37 -11.20
N ARG A 5 -32.42 -1.53 -10.22
CA ARG A 5 -32.25 -1.03 -8.84
C ARG A 5 -31.66 -2.16 -7.98
N ASN A 6 -30.60 -1.89 -7.23
CA ASN A 6 -30.46 -2.22 -5.79
C ASN A 6 -29.01 -2.02 -5.29
N SER A 7 -28.66 -0.87 -4.70
CA SER A 7 -28.92 -0.49 -3.29
C SER A 7 -28.01 -1.13 -2.22
N LYS A 8 -27.34 -2.28 -2.47
CA LYS A 8 -26.45 -2.90 -1.46
C LYS A 8 -24.94 -2.64 -1.68
N ALA A 9 -24.44 -2.65 -2.92
CA ALA A 9 -23.02 -2.39 -3.18
C ALA A 9 -22.55 -0.98 -2.75
N SER A 10 -23.46 0.01 -2.81
CA SER A 10 -23.19 1.39 -2.35
C SER A 10 -23.12 1.53 -0.81
N ALA A 11 -23.58 0.54 -0.04
CA ALA A 11 -23.56 0.60 1.42
C ALA A 11 -22.23 0.15 2.03
N VAL A 12 -21.55 -0.81 1.40
CA VAL A 12 -20.25 -1.35 1.88
C VAL A 12 -19.15 -0.29 1.71
N LEU A 13 -19.08 0.35 0.54
CA LEU A 13 -18.14 1.46 0.23
C LEU A 13 -18.39 2.76 1.04
N LYS A 14 -19.36 2.79 1.96
CA LYS A 14 -19.73 3.98 2.74
C LYS A 14 -19.24 3.98 4.20
N LYS A 15 -18.47 2.99 4.64
CA LYS A 15 -17.90 2.97 5.99
C LYS A 15 -16.41 2.64 5.99
N ARG A 16 -15.63 3.63 6.45
CA ARG A 16 -14.28 3.54 7.04
C ARG A 16 -13.21 2.85 6.21
N ILE A 17 -12.31 3.63 5.62
CA ILE A 17 -11.00 3.16 5.19
C ILE A 17 -9.92 4.17 5.60
N GLY A 18 -9.15 3.80 6.61
CA GLY A 18 -7.76 4.18 6.88
C GLY A 18 -7.05 2.85 7.17
N THR A 19 -5.80 2.55 6.81
CA THR A 19 -4.63 3.36 6.36
C THR A 19 -3.63 2.35 5.73
N LEU A 20 -2.57 2.77 5.02
CA LEU A 20 -1.36 1.96 4.74
C LEU A 20 -0.52 1.74 6.04
N TYR A 21 0.18 0.62 6.25
CA TYR A 21 1.42 0.25 5.57
C TYR A 21 1.90 -1.16 5.97
N TRP A 22 2.44 -1.89 4.99
CA TRP A 22 3.32 -3.05 5.20
C TRP A 22 2.89 -4.07 6.26
N ALA A 23 1.98 -4.95 5.88
CA ALA A 23 2.06 -6.34 6.31
C ALA A 23 2.92 -7.13 5.29
N ILE A 24 3.87 -7.94 5.73
CA ILE A 24 4.17 -9.21 5.06
C ILE A 24 3.40 -10.27 5.83
N ALA A 25 2.51 -11.00 5.17
CA ALA A 25 1.83 -12.12 5.81
C ALA A 25 2.17 -13.44 5.10
N ARG A 26 2.65 -14.43 5.85
CA ARG A 26 2.97 -15.76 5.32
C ARG A 26 1.74 -16.65 5.39
N TYR A 27 1.35 -17.21 4.25
CA TYR A 27 0.12 -17.98 4.10
C TYR A 27 0.26 -19.17 3.15
N ASP A 28 -0.76 -20.03 3.19
CA ASP A 28 -1.19 -20.87 2.07
C ASP A 28 -2.53 -20.34 1.50
N ALA A 29 -2.56 -19.03 1.17
CA ALA A 29 -3.79 -18.23 1.00
C ALA A 29 -4.47 -18.37 -0.38
N LYS A 30 -5.76 -18.04 -0.40
CA LYS A 30 -6.66 -18.09 -1.57
C LYS A 30 -7.53 -16.82 -1.67
N TYR A 31 -7.01 -15.75 -2.25
CA TYR A 31 -7.63 -14.41 -2.43
C TYR A 31 -6.50 -13.33 -2.31
N ILE A 32 -6.53 -12.02 -2.66
CA ILE A 32 -7.30 -11.02 -3.44
C ILE A 32 -6.20 -10.05 -4.00
N PHE A 33 -6.10 -9.48 -5.23
CA PHE A 33 -6.92 -9.22 -6.43
C PHE A 33 -6.02 -9.15 -7.71
N SER A 34 -6.56 -9.38 -8.93
CA SER A 34 -6.14 -8.71 -10.17
C SER A 34 -7.22 -8.80 -11.27
N ASN A 35 -7.63 -7.65 -11.83
CA ASN A 35 -8.46 -7.46 -13.04
C ASN A 35 -9.66 -8.40 -13.33
N TYR A 36 -10.86 -7.89 -13.01
CA TYR A 36 -12.21 -8.12 -13.59
C TYR A 36 -12.66 -9.50 -14.16
N LYS A 37 -13.88 -9.89 -13.73
CA LYS A 37 -14.71 -11.05 -14.16
C LYS A 37 -14.08 -12.45 -13.94
N ARG A 38 -14.82 -13.47 -13.50
CA ARG A 38 -16.12 -13.53 -12.78
C ARG A 38 -16.08 -14.86 -11.99
N LEU A 39 -16.49 -14.89 -10.72
CA LEU A 39 -16.74 -16.17 -10.02
C LEU A 39 -18.09 -16.73 -10.51
N PRO A 40 -18.15 -18.00 -10.92
CA PRO A 40 -18.31 -19.07 -9.93
C PRO A 40 -17.26 -20.19 -10.05
N GLY A 41 -16.94 -20.82 -8.92
CA GLY A 41 -15.85 -21.80 -8.81
C GLY A 41 -14.46 -21.16 -8.71
N ASN A 42 -13.55 -21.85 -8.05
CA ASN A 42 -12.08 -21.70 -8.05
C ASN A 42 -11.54 -20.28 -8.38
N GLY A 43 -11.49 -19.40 -7.37
CA GLY A 43 -11.05 -18.01 -7.53
C GLY A 43 -9.54 -17.79 -7.79
N LYS A 44 -9.14 -16.53 -7.98
CA LYS A 44 -7.96 -16.15 -8.79
C LYS A 44 -6.64 -15.87 -8.05
N LEU A 45 -6.44 -16.30 -6.81
CA LEU A 45 -5.12 -16.25 -6.12
C LEU A 45 -4.87 -17.52 -5.27
N THR A 46 -5.17 -18.71 -5.80
CA THR A 46 -4.95 -19.99 -5.09
C THR A 46 -3.47 -20.43 -5.09
N CYS A 47 -2.55 -19.48 -4.98
CA CYS A 47 -1.13 -19.66 -5.31
C CYS A 47 -0.18 -18.58 -4.76
N LEU A 48 -0.67 -17.61 -3.97
CA LEU A 48 0.16 -16.52 -3.44
C LEU A 48 0.34 -16.63 -1.93
N GLN A 49 1.57 -16.96 -1.53
CA GLN A 49 1.93 -17.22 -0.13
C GLN A 49 2.19 -15.95 0.69
N ALA A 50 2.12 -14.77 0.06
CA ALA A 50 2.15 -13.48 0.76
C ALA A 50 1.48 -12.36 -0.04
N THR A 51 1.13 -11.29 0.68
CA THR A 51 0.76 -9.98 0.13
C THR A 51 1.57 -8.89 0.84
N THR A 52 1.85 -7.80 0.13
CA THR A 52 2.58 -6.61 0.60
C THR A 52 2.12 -5.36 -0.18
N ASP A 53 2.48 -4.17 0.30
CA ASP A 53 2.17 -2.85 -0.30
C ASP A 53 0.65 -2.60 -0.52
N ALA A 54 0.31 -1.46 -1.09
CA ALA A 54 -1.06 -1.14 -1.50
C ALA A 54 -1.42 -1.80 -2.86
N PRO A 55 -2.65 -2.32 -3.02
CA PRO A 55 -3.78 -2.19 -2.11
C PRO A 55 -3.85 -3.24 -1.00
N GLY A 56 -2.98 -4.25 -0.98
CA GLY A 56 -3.08 -5.41 -0.08
C GLY A 56 -3.09 -5.04 1.41
N CYS A 57 -2.17 -4.17 1.84
CA CYS A 57 -2.05 -3.74 3.24
C CYS A 57 -3.28 -2.96 3.77
N VAL A 58 -4.10 -2.37 2.88
CA VAL A 58 -5.27 -1.58 3.28
C VAL A 58 -6.41 -2.48 3.79
N PHE A 59 -6.44 -3.75 3.37
CA PHE A 59 -7.44 -4.75 3.77
C PHE A 59 -6.99 -5.60 4.98
N ILE A 60 -6.10 -5.08 5.84
CA ILE A 60 -5.59 -5.87 6.98
C ILE A 60 -6.71 -6.36 7.94
N PRO A 61 -7.83 -5.64 8.20
CA PRO A 61 -8.92 -6.20 9.01
C PRO A 61 -9.61 -7.39 8.33
N GLU A 62 -9.89 -7.30 7.03
CA GLU A 62 -10.49 -8.39 6.27
C GLU A 62 -9.54 -9.58 6.10
N LEU A 63 -8.23 -9.34 5.97
CA LEU A 63 -7.22 -10.39 5.85
C LEU A 63 -7.05 -11.16 7.16
N VAL A 64 -6.94 -10.46 8.30
CA VAL A 64 -6.86 -11.12 9.64
C VAL A 64 -8.15 -11.88 9.94
N ALA A 65 -9.32 -11.34 9.60
CA ALA A 65 -10.60 -12.04 9.78
C ALA A 65 -10.78 -13.24 8.84
N ALA A 66 -10.21 -13.22 7.62
CA ALA A 66 -10.26 -14.32 6.67
C ALA A 66 -9.23 -15.42 6.93
N TYR A 67 -8.11 -15.08 7.58
CA TYR A 67 -6.99 -15.97 7.86
C TYR A 67 -6.49 -15.73 9.31
N PRO A 68 -7.16 -16.24 10.35
CA PRO A 68 -6.78 -15.97 11.75
C PRO A 68 -5.39 -16.51 12.11
N ASP A 69 -4.94 -17.58 11.45
CA ASP A 69 -3.60 -18.16 11.58
C ASP A 69 -2.52 -17.35 10.82
N ALA A 70 -2.84 -16.13 10.37
CA ALA A 70 -1.90 -15.19 9.79
C ALA A 70 -0.74 -14.91 10.74
N LYS A 71 0.49 -15.09 10.25
CA LYS A 71 1.62 -14.31 10.73
C LYS A 71 1.65 -12.98 9.98
N VAL A 72 1.75 -11.87 10.68
CA VAL A 72 1.77 -10.50 10.13
C VAL A 72 3.07 -9.82 10.54
N VAL A 73 3.80 -9.29 9.57
CA VAL A 73 5.03 -8.51 9.78
C VAL A 73 4.73 -7.04 9.50
N LEU A 74 4.58 -6.25 10.56
CA LEU A 74 4.37 -4.79 10.49
C LEU A 74 5.74 -4.11 10.31
N ASN A 75 5.93 -3.40 9.18
CA ASN A 75 7.21 -2.72 8.95
C ASN A 75 7.36 -1.52 9.90
N LYS A 76 8.29 -1.58 10.84
CA LYS A 76 8.60 -0.48 11.74
C LYS A 76 9.37 0.61 10.98
N ARG A 77 8.94 1.86 11.14
CA ARG A 77 9.61 3.03 10.57
C ARG A 77 9.28 4.27 11.37
N ASP A 78 10.21 5.21 11.41
CA ASP A 78 9.98 6.56 11.92
C ASP A 78 8.99 7.33 11.01
N VAL A 79 7.97 7.95 11.61
CA VAL A 79 6.86 8.58 10.87
C VAL A 79 7.32 9.75 9.99
N ASP A 80 8.33 10.52 10.41
CA ASP A 80 8.83 11.66 9.65
C ASP A 80 9.70 11.24 8.46
N LYS A 81 10.57 10.25 8.66
CA LYS A 81 11.34 9.59 7.57
C LYS A 81 10.44 8.82 6.63
N TRP A 82 9.27 8.34 7.08
CA TRP A 82 8.25 7.80 6.19
C TRP A 82 7.55 8.91 5.39
N TYR A 83 7.00 9.91 6.07
CA TYR A 83 6.21 11.00 5.48
C TYR A 83 7.00 11.76 4.41
N THR A 84 8.25 12.15 4.72
CA THR A 84 9.17 12.80 3.77
C THR A 84 9.43 11.91 2.55
N SER A 85 9.65 10.61 2.75
CA SER A 85 9.88 9.65 1.67
C SER A 85 8.66 9.45 0.77
N VAL A 86 7.45 9.69 1.25
CA VAL A 86 6.22 9.70 0.45
C VAL A 86 6.07 11.00 -0.33
N LEU A 87 6.38 12.15 0.28
CA LEU A 87 6.45 13.44 -0.41
C LEU A 87 7.44 13.38 -1.59
N ASP A 88 8.65 12.85 -1.36
CA ASP A 88 9.72 12.78 -2.37
C ASP A 88 9.57 11.69 -3.44
N THR A 89 8.50 10.88 -3.40
CA THR A 89 8.24 9.83 -4.40
C THR A 89 6.78 9.85 -4.89
N ILE A 90 5.91 9.05 -4.29
CA ILE A 90 4.56 8.77 -4.78
C ILE A 90 3.62 9.98 -4.69
N HIS A 91 3.86 10.96 -3.82
CA HIS A 91 3.07 12.19 -3.77
C HIS A 91 3.36 13.11 -4.97
N LYS A 92 4.64 13.44 -5.20
CA LYS A 92 5.10 14.15 -6.41
C LYS A 92 4.61 13.46 -7.69
N ALA A 93 4.74 12.13 -7.74
CA ALA A 93 4.26 11.34 -8.87
C ALA A 93 2.72 11.37 -9.02
N HIS A 94 1.94 11.32 -7.93
CA HIS A 94 0.47 11.43 -7.99
C HIS A 94 0.02 12.79 -8.53
N ILE A 95 0.67 13.89 -8.10
CA ILE A 95 0.41 15.23 -8.66
C ILE A 95 0.77 15.26 -10.16
N ALA A 96 1.98 14.85 -10.53
CA ALA A 96 2.42 14.91 -11.91
C ALA A 96 1.60 14.00 -12.84
N ASN A 97 1.18 12.80 -12.40
CA ASN A 97 0.27 11.95 -13.16
C ASN A 97 -1.05 12.66 -13.51
N ARG A 98 -1.60 13.45 -12.58
CA ARG A 98 -2.84 14.21 -12.81
C ARG A 98 -2.64 15.33 -13.83
N GLU A 99 -1.62 16.17 -13.65
CA GLU A 99 -1.38 17.33 -14.54
C GLU A 99 -0.90 16.92 -15.94
N LEU A 100 -0.19 15.79 -16.07
CA LEU A 100 0.23 15.22 -17.35
C LEU A 100 -0.84 14.34 -18.00
N GLY A 101 -2.01 14.15 -17.36
CA GLY A 101 -3.09 13.30 -17.87
C GLY A 101 -2.73 11.81 -17.98
N ILE A 102 -1.75 11.33 -17.21
CA ILE A 102 -1.27 9.94 -17.25
C ILE A 102 -2.35 9.02 -16.67
N GLN A 103 -2.77 8.03 -17.45
CA GLN A 103 -3.86 7.11 -17.11
C GLN A 103 -3.36 5.68 -16.83
N GLY A 104 -4.22 4.89 -16.20
CA GLY A 104 -4.03 3.46 -16.00
C GLY A 104 -4.19 3.04 -14.54
N LYS A 105 -4.30 1.72 -14.35
CA LYS A 105 -4.77 1.09 -13.10
C LYS A 105 -3.95 1.41 -11.86
N ARG A 106 -2.65 1.72 -12.00
CA ARG A 106 -1.82 2.21 -10.89
C ARG A 106 -2.18 3.64 -10.49
N VAL A 107 -2.49 4.52 -11.45
CA VAL A 107 -2.95 5.88 -11.18
C VAL A 107 -4.36 5.86 -10.62
N GLU A 108 -5.27 5.06 -11.20
CA GLU A 108 -6.63 4.83 -10.65
C GLU A 108 -6.59 4.37 -9.19
N MET A 109 -5.71 3.42 -8.86
CA MET A 109 -5.51 2.93 -7.49
C MET A 109 -4.94 4.04 -6.57
N LEU A 110 -3.90 4.76 -6.99
CA LEU A 110 -3.34 5.88 -6.22
C LEU A 110 -4.37 6.99 -5.99
N ASN A 111 -5.22 7.30 -6.96
CA ASN A 111 -6.30 8.29 -6.84
C ASN A 111 -7.33 7.86 -5.78
N LEU A 112 -7.68 6.58 -5.72
CA LEU A 112 -8.54 6.03 -4.67
C LEU A 112 -7.89 6.11 -3.29
N LEU A 113 -6.60 5.78 -3.16
CA LEU A 113 -5.86 5.92 -1.88
C LEU A 113 -5.83 7.38 -1.41
N TRP A 114 -5.49 8.32 -2.29
CA TRP A 114 -5.44 9.76 -1.97
C TRP A 114 -6.82 10.30 -1.59
N GLY A 115 -7.87 9.95 -2.33
CA GLY A 115 -9.24 10.39 -2.04
C GLY A 115 -9.81 9.81 -0.75
N HIS A 116 -9.60 8.52 -0.48
CA HIS A 116 -10.22 7.84 0.66
C HIS A 116 -9.41 7.92 1.95
N LEU A 117 -8.11 7.57 1.92
CA LEU A 117 -7.29 7.48 3.14
C LEU A 117 -6.79 8.85 3.59
N PHE A 118 -6.30 9.65 2.64
CA PHE A 118 -5.72 10.97 2.91
C PHE A 118 -6.72 12.11 2.72
N HIS A 119 -8.00 11.80 2.45
CA HIS A 119 -9.09 12.77 2.22
C HIS A 119 -8.74 13.87 1.18
N GLY A 120 -7.93 13.54 0.17
CA GLY A 120 -7.41 14.45 -0.85
C GLY A 120 -6.16 15.24 -0.44
N ASP A 121 -5.81 15.27 0.84
CA ASP A 121 -4.67 16.02 1.40
C ASP A 121 -3.75 15.13 2.25
N PHE A 122 -2.75 14.56 1.60
CA PHE A 122 -1.68 13.82 2.27
C PHE A 122 -0.82 14.69 3.19
N ARG A 123 -0.63 15.98 2.89
CA ARG A 123 0.27 16.84 3.69
C ARG A 123 -0.32 17.10 5.07
N LYS A 124 -1.62 17.36 5.14
CA LYS A 124 -2.35 17.52 6.40
C LYS A 124 -2.54 16.20 7.12
N ASN A 125 -3.08 15.18 6.42
CA ASN A 125 -3.63 14.01 7.10
C ASN A 125 -2.62 12.85 7.22
N GLY A 126 -1.54 12.84 6.43
CA GLY A 126 -0.69 11.66 6.23
C GLY A 126 -0.13 11.02 7.51
N LYS A 127 0.33 11.82 8.49
CA LYS A 127 0.90 11.30 9.75
C LYS A 127 -0.17 10.71 10.68
N GLU A 128 -1.25 11.45 10.95
CA GLU A 128 -2.39 10.96 11.75
C GLU A 128 -2.95 9.66 11.15
N VAL A 129 -3.11 9.66 9.83
CA VAL A 129 -3.51 8.49 9.04
C VAL A 129 -2.53 7.34 9.32
N TRP A 130 -1.21 7.51 9.13
CA TRP A 130 -0.17 6.49 9.44
C TRP A 130 -0.28 5.92 10.86
N GLU A 131 -0.38 6.79 11.88
CA GLU A 131 -0.47 6.38 13.30
C GLU A 131 -1.68 5.45 13.53
N GLN A 132 -2.82 5.77 12.90
CA GLN A 132 -4.03 4.94 12.97
C GLN A 132 -3.85 3.53 12.35
N HIS A 133 -3.01 3.32 11.33
CA HIS A 133 -2.71 1.94 10.87
C HIS A 133 -1.93 1.16 11.91
N TYR A 134 -0.86 1.75 12.43
CA TYR A 134 0.08 1.04 13.29
C TYR A 134 -0.60 0.66 14.62
N GLN A 135 -1.51 1.50 15.12
CA GLN A 135 -2.36 1.11 16.23
C GLN A 135 -3.39 0.05 15.84
N MET A 136 -4.13 0.23 14.73
CA MET A 136 -5.11 -0.75 14.25
C MET A 136 -4.52 -2.15 14.03
N VAL A 137 -3.29 -2.27 13.51
CA VAL A 137 -2.63 -3.57 13.33
C VAL A 137 -2.27 -4.21 14.67
N ARG A 138 -1.78 -3.43 15.64
CA ARG A 138 -1.49 -3.91 17.01
C ARG A 138 -2.76 -4.30 17.77
N ASP A 139 -3.88 -3.62 17.52
CA ASP A 139 -5.17 -3.91 18.15
C ASP A 139 -5.86 -5.16 17.54
N LEU A 140 -5.63 -5.45 16.25
CA LEU A 140 -6.26 -6.55 15.52
C LEU A 140 -5.48 -7.87 15.51
N VAL A 141 -4.15 -7.82 15.56
CA VAL A 141 -3.30 -9.01 15.42
C VAL A 141 -2.80 -9.49 16.80
N PRO A 142 -3.02 -10.77 17.19
CA PRO A 142 -2.45 -11.33 18.41
C PRO A 142 -0.91 -11.22 18.41
N ALA A 143 -0.30 -10.94 19.57
CA ALA A 143 1.13 -10.66 19.68
C ALA A 143 2.03 -11.80 19.11
N ASP A 144 1.69 -13.07 19.33
CA ASP A 144 2.44 -14.22 18.80
C ASP A 144 2.39 -14.33 17.26
N ASN A 145 1.40 -13.67 16.66
CA ASN A 145 1.17 -13.55 15.22
C ASN A 145 1.59 -12.17 14.65
N LEU A 146 2.23 -11.30 15.44
CA LEU A 146 2.70 -9.98 15.02
C LEU A 146 4.22 -9.82 15.20
N LEU A 147 4.93 -9.47 14.13
CA LEU A 147 6.34 -9.06 14.17
C LEU A 147 6.47 -7.59 13.75
N GLU A 148 6.90 -6.72 14.64
CA GLU A 148 7.43 -5.40 14.24
C GLU A 148 8.87 -5.56 13.72
N PHE A 149 9.13 -5.09 12.50
CA PHE A 149 10.35 -5.40 11.75
C PHE A 149 10.86 -4.23 10.91
N GLU A 150 12.15 -3.90 11.00
CA GLU A 150 12.83 -2.99 10.07
C GLU A 150 13.69 -3.78 9.06
N ALA A 151 13.80 -3.31 7.82
CA ALA A 151 14.61 -3.98 6.80
C ALA A 151 16.13 -4.06 7.11
N LYS A 152 16.60 -3.34 8.15
CA LYS A 152 17.96 -3.43 8.69
C LYS A 152 18.16 -4.64 9.61
N ASP A 153 17.08 -5.21 10.14
CA ASP A 153 17.10 -6.30 11.12
C ASP A 153 17.38 -7.67 10.45
N GLY A 154 17.34 -7.71 9.12
CA GLY A 154 17.84 -8.82 8.30
C GLY A 154 16.96 -10.07 8.29
N TRP A 155 17.56 -11.21 7.94
CA TRP A 155 16.82 -12.48 7.81
C TRP A 155 16.47 -13.12 9.16
N GLU A 156 17.33 -13.01 10.18
CA GLU A 156 17.21 -13.80 11.41
C GLU A 156 15.86 -13.65 12.14
N PRO A 157 15.38 -12.44 12.50
CA PRO A 157 14.09 -12.31 13.20
C PRO A 157 12.91 -12.70 12.30
N LEU A 158 12.98 -12.41 11.00
CA LEU A 158 11.95 -12.76 10.03
C LEU A 158 11.83 -14.29 9.85
N CYS A 159 12.93 -14.98 9.59
CA CYS A 159 12.97 -16.43 9.43
C CYS A 159 12.60 -17.17 10.72
N LYS A 160 13.05 -16.68 11.89
CA LYS A 160 12.64 -17.18 13.20
C LYS A 160 11.12 -17.06 13.41
N PHE A 161 10.55 -15.88 13.16
CA PHE A 161 9.11 -15.64 13.28
C PHE A 161 8.29 -16.50 12.32
N LEU A 162 8.78 -16.67 11.09
CA LEU A 162 8.13 -17.45 10.03
C LEU A 162 8.42 -18.96 10.07
N GLY A 163 9.21 -19.45 11.04
CA GLY A 163 9.49 -20.88 11.22
C GLY A 163 10.28 -21.53 10.09
N VAL A 164 11.30 -20.85 9.54
CA VAL A 164 12.13 -21.37 8.44
C VAL A 164 13.63 -21.10 8.64
N PRO A 165 14.52 -21.81 7.93
CA PRO A 165 15.94 -21.49 7.86
C PRO A 165 16.21 -20.05 7.38
N VAL A 166 17.32 -19.50 7.83
CA VAL A 166 17.94 -18.30 7.24
C VAL A 166 18.60 -18.69 5.91
N PRO A 167 18.35 -17.97 4.80
CA PRO A 167 19.00 -18.27 3.52
C PRO A 167 20.42 -17.68 3.46
N ASP A 168 21.32 -18.36 2.75
CA ASP A 168 22.71 -17.92 2.54
C ASP A 168 22.82 -16.86 1.42
N VAL A 169 22.07 -15.76 1.57
CA VAL A 169 22.12 -14.57 0.70
C VAL A 169 21.91 -13.30 1.54
N PRO A 170 22.50 -12.15 1.15
CA PRO A 170 22.22 -10.88 1.83
C PRO A 170 20.73 -10.53 1.86
N TYR A 171 20.27 -9.87 2.94
CA TYR A 171 18.90 -9.36 2.98
C TYR A 171 18.67 -8.29 1.90
N PRO A 172 17.59 -8.35 1.11
CA PRO A 172 17.42 -7.50 -0.07
C PRO A 172 17.26 -6.01 0.29
N ARG A 173 18.25 -5.20 -0.10
CA ARG A 173 18.20 -3.74 -0.05
C ARG A 173 17.89 -3.18 -1.44
N VAL A 174 16.63 -2.86 -1.69
CA VAL A 174 16.10 -2.33 -2.97
C VAL A 174 15.14 -1.16 -2.72
N ASN A 175 14.71 -0.50 -3.81
CA ASN A 175 13.61 0.48 -3.80
C ASN A 175 13.92 1.82 -3.08
N ASP A 176 15.12 2.35 -3.30
CA ASP A 176 15.46 3.75 -3.00
C ASP A 176 14.80 4.76 -3.97
N THR A 177 14.95 6.05 -3.65
CA THR A 177 14.35 7.20 -4.36
C THR A 177 14.89 7.37 -5.79
N SER A 178 16.17 7.12 -6.03
CA SER A 178 16.78 7.14 -7.38
C SER A 178 16.13 6.09 -8.27
N ASN A 179 16.14 4.84 -7.81
CA ASN A 179 15.46 3.72 -8.48
C ASN A 179 13.95 4.00 -8.70
N PHE A 180 13.27 4.72 -7.79
CA PHE A 180 11.88 5.14 -8.00
C PHE A 180 11.72 6.07 -9.22
N TRP A 181 12.54 7.12 -9.31
CA TRP A 181 12.42 8.12 -10.37
C TRP A 181 12.87 7.60 -11.74
N GLU A 182 13.91 6.77 -11.81
CA GLU A 182 14.30 6.08 -13.05
C GLU A 182 13.15 5.22 -13.62
N ARG A 183 12.45 4.46 -12.76
CA ARG A 183 11.28 3.66 -13.15
C ARG A 183 10.07 4.52 -13.52
N TYR A 184 9.89 5.69 -12.88
CA TYR A 184 8.83 6.63 -13.22
C TYR A 184 9.08 7.27 -14.59
N GLU A 185 10.29 7.80 -14.82
CA GLU A 185 10.67 8.43 -16.09
C GLU A 185 10.62 7.44 -17.25
N LYS A 186 11.20 6.24 -17.10
CA LYS A 186 11.09 5.16 -18.09
C LYS A 186 9.64 4.72 -18.37
N GLY A 187 8.73 4.87 -17.41
CA GLY A 187 7.32 4.51 -17.53
C GLY A 187 6.39 5.63 -18.02
N THR A 188 6.85 6.88 -18.08
CA THR A 188 5.99 8.05 -18.33
C THR A 188 6.57 9.09 -19.30
N GLY A 189 7.88 9.05 -19.57
CA GLY A 189 8.61 10.08 -20.31
C GLY A 189 8.87 11.38 -19.53
N ALA A 190 8.49 11.46 -18.24
CA ALA A 190 8.63 12.66 -17.43
C ALA A 190 9.74 12.52 -16.39
N SER A 191 10.78 13.36 -16.50
CA SER A 191 11.92 13.40 -15.58
C SER A 191 11.57 13.99 -14.22
N LEU A 192 12.40 13.70 -13.21
CA LEU A 192 12.26 14.27 -11.86
C LEU A 192 12.30 15.80 -11.87
N GLU A 193 13.14 16.41 -12.71
CA GLU A 193 13.14 17.88 -12.91
C GLU A 193 11.77 18.37 -13.37
N LYS A 194 11.20 17.71 -14.39
CA LYS A 194 9.88 18.10 -14.92
C LYS A 194 8.76 17.89 -13.90
N VAL A 195 8.84 16.84 -13.11
CA VAL A 195 7.90 16.58 -12.01
C VAL A 195 8.01 17.65 -10.92
N ASN A 196 9.22 18.07 -10.56
CA ASN A 196 9.43 19.14 -9.57
C ASN A 196 8.87 20.49 -10.06
N GLU A 197 9.03 20.86 -11.35
CA GLU A 197 8.35 22.04 -11.92
C GLU A 197 6.84 22.00 -11.69
N ILE A 198 6.22 20.85 -12.01
CA ILE A 198 4.76 20.68 -12.00
C ILE A 198 4.25 20.77 -10.56
N VAL A 199 4.92 20.09 -9.63
CA VAL A 199 4.56 20.12 -8.21
C VAL A 199 4.72 21.53 -7.63
N ALA A 200 5.81 22.23 -7.95
CA ALA A 200 5.98 23.63 -7.52
C ALA A 200 4.85 24.54 -8.04
N LYS A 201 4.44 24.40 -9.31
CA LYS A 201 3.33 25.17 -9.89
C LYS A 201 1.98 24.85 -9.22
N VAL A 202 1.71 23.56 -8.97
CA VAL A 202 0.47 23.10 -8.31
C VAL A 202 0.39 23.51 -6.84
N GLU A 203 1.51 23.51 -6.11
CA GLU A 203 1.52 23.80 -4.68
C GLU A 203 1.64 25.30 -4.37
N CYS A 204 2.43 26.07 -5.12
CA CYS A 204 2.45 27.52 -5.00
C CYS A 204 1.11 28.17 -5.41
N GLY A 205 0.34 27.53 -6.31
CA GLY A 205 -1.02 27.95 -6.67
C GLY A 205 -2.12 27.58 -5.66
N ARG A 206 -1.76 27.13 -4.45
CA ARG A 206 -2.68 26.72 -3.37
C ARG A 206 -2.41 27.43 -2.02
N ALA A 207 -1.45 28.36 -1.99
CA ALA A 207 -1.13 29.19 -0.84
C ALA A 207 -1.80 30.57 -0.95
#